data_AF-A0A174M485-F1
#
_entry.id   AF-A0A174M485-F1
#
_cell.length_a   1.000
_cell.length_b   1.000
_cell.length_c   1.000
_cell.angle_alpha   90.00
_cell.angle_beta   90.00
_cell.angle_gamma   90.00
#
_symmetry.space_group_name_H-M   'P 1'
#
loop_
_entity.id
_entity.type
_entity.pdbx_description
1 polymer ?
#
loop_
_entity_poly.entity_id
_entity_poly.type
_entity_poly.pdbx_seq_one_letter_code
_entity_poly.pdbx_strand_id
1 'polypeptide(L)'
;MKVRMYNVGFGDCFCLRDRKKSLLVDFGTNNSRIEGRPRREIFDVIISDLSTIKSKNLLLTHFHMDHLSGLLYMMKKKDISVDFGKIYLPDVFSKKEMSRTLVLLLLADLLKESGLPSRQVSLFALVDALLENKQNVELLSRGKLFENKYQALWPDTDVIRKETDEVYNRICEDGKFKEVMDVLLEFAEKLRLIVWSMTAEGNKPAETVEKETDLTASELTEQPEVRQKIIRAYVYEREFRRIKALPDFKKLLAWLNENQINLRQFKHKISIVFQNARDGELNLLFTGDAQPEHLKMIAENYDGKLPLYEHYWCIKVPHHGTQGHYFDFSQYEPENMLISNGIHFANSKKESKELRTSPLYGGLFYIPDTHMYCSNCDCCDSYENGCSCKEADVISPAYYKDI
;
A
#
# COMPACT_ATOMS: atom_id res chain seq x y z
N MET A 1 3.25 -10.35 -21.77
CA MET A 1 3.11 -9.99 -20.34
C MET A 1 2.65 -11.22 -19.58
N LYS A 2 3.13 -11.42 -18.35
CA LYS A 2 2.60 -12.43 -17.41
C LYS A 2 2.29 -11.76 -16.07
N VAL A 3 1.11 -12.02 -15.52
CA VAL A 3 0.71 -11.60 -14.17
C VAL A 3 0.57 -12.86 -13.33
N ARG A 4 1.33 -12.95 -12.25
CA ARG A 4 1.23 -14.03 -11.26
C ARG A 4 0.58 -13.48 -9.99
N MET A 5 -0.53 -14.08 -9.56
CA MET A 5 -1.15 -13.84 -8.25
C MET A 5 -0.78 -15.00 -7.30
N TYR A 6 0.02 -14.72 -6.27
CA TYR A 6 0.38 -15.72 -5.27
C TYR A 6 -0.75 -15.90 -4.25
N ASN A 7 -0.98 -17.13 -3.82
CA ASN A 7 -1.97 -17.39 -2.77
C ASN A 7 -1.37 -17.10 -1.39
N VAL A 8 -1.66 -15.90 -0.89
CA VAL A 8 -1.27 -15.46 0.45
C VAL A 8 -2.46 -15.44 1.42
N GLY A 9 -3.62 -16.01 1.05
CA GLY A 9 -4.85 -15.94 1.84
C GLY A 9 -5.42 -14.52 1.88
N PHE A 10 -5.70 -13.98 3.07
CA PHE A 10 -6.18 -12.60 3.22
C PHE A 10 -4.99 -11.61 3.19
N GLY A 11 -4.66 -11.16 1.97
CA GLY A 11 -3.64 -10.16 1.65
C GLY A 11 -3.32 -10.16 0.17
N ASP A 12 -2.30 -9.42 -0.24
CA ASP A 12 -1.93 -9.27 -1.65
C ASP A 12 -0.46 -9.62 -1.90
N CYS A 13 -0.22 -10.30 -3.02
CA CYS A 13 1.12 -10.48 -3.60
C CYS A 13 1.01 -10.82 -5.08
N PHE A 14 1.47 -9.90 -5.94
CA PHE A 14 1.42 -10.06 -7.39
C PHE A 14 2.79 -9.84 -8.03
N CYS A 15 3.16 -10.64 -9.02
CA CYS A 15 4.36 -10.41 -9.81
C CYS A 15 3.99 -10.13 -11.27
N LEU A 16 4.21 -8.89 -11.71
CA LEU A 16 4.05 -8.47 -13.11
C LEU A 16 5.38 -8.70 -13.82
N ARG A 17 5.41 -9.66 -14.75
CA ARG A 17 6.61 -10.06 -15.48
C ARG A 17 6.50 -9.65 -16.94
N ASP A 18 7.44 -8.84 -17.38
CA ASP A 18 7.76 -8.70 -18.79
C ASP A 18 9.15 -9.28 -19.09
N ARG A 19 9.59 -9.21 -20.36
CA ARG A 19 10.87 -9.82 -20.79
C ARG A 19 12.09 -9.18 -20.13
N LYS A 20 11.99 -7.94 -19.65
CA LYS A 20 13.14 -7.13 -19.20
C LYS A 20 13.16 -6.96 -17.69
N LYS A 21 12.00 -6.75 -17.06
CA LYS A 21 11.88 -6.44 -15.64
C LYS A 21 10.62 -7.07 -15.05
N SER A 22 10.70 -7.33 -13.74
CA SER A 22 9.54 -7.72 -12.95
C SER A 22 9.21 -6.64 -11.93
N LEU A 23 7.91 -6.41 -11.72
CA LEU A 23 7.40 -5.60 -10.64
C LEU A 23 6.65 -6.51 -9.66
N LEU A 24 7.14 -6.62 -8.43
CA LEU A 24 6.37 -7.18 -7.32
C LEU A 24 5.42 -6.09 -6.82
N VAL A 25 4.12 -6.36 -6.77
CA VAL A 25 3.09 -5.47 -6.22
C VAL A 25 2.55 -6.13 -4.97
N ASP A 26 2.83 -5.50 -3.83
CA ASP A 26 2.59 -6.00 -2.49
C ASP A 26 3.24 -7.37 -2.18
N PHE A 27 3.41 -7.63 -0.88
CA PHE A 27 3.82 -8.93 -0.37
C PHE A 27 3.46 -9.04 1.10
N GLY A 28 2.25 -9.53 1.39
CA GLY A 28 1.82 -9.71 2.78
C GLY A 28 0.59 -10.59 2.96
N THR A 29 0.30 -10.85 4.25
CA THR A 29 -0.95 -11.47 4.68
C THR A 29 -1.24 -11.17 6.15
N ASN A 30 -2.51 -11.00 6.50
CA ASN A 30 -2.96 -10.97 7.90
C ASN A 30 -3.08 -12.39 8.49
N ASN A 31 -3.11 -13.41 7.63
CA ASN A 31 -3.30 -14.78 8.02
C ASN A 31 -2.03 -15.40 8.63
N SER A 32 -2.17 -16.12 9.74
CA SER A 32 -1.05 -16.87 10.35
C SER A 32 -0.78 -18.20 9.63
N ARG A 33 -1.80 -18.76 8.97
CA ARG A 33 -1.74 -19.96 8.14
C ARG A 33 -2.53 -19.75 6.84
N ILE A 34 -2.06 -20.34 5.75
CA ILE A 34 -2.71 -20.34 4.44
C ILE A 34 -2.78 -21.80 3.99
N GLU A 35 -3.98 -22.30 3.69
CA GLU A 35 -4.21 -23.71 3.30
C GLU A 35 -3.56 -24.71 4.27
N GLY A 36 -3.67 -24.44 5.58
CA GLY A 36 -3.09 -25.28 6.63
C GLY A 36 -1.57 -25.10 6.85
N ARG A 37 -0.86 -24.42 5.95
CA ARG A 37 0.58 -24.16 6.07
C ARG A 37 0.87 -22.88 6.85
N PRO A 38 1.89 -22.83 7.72
CA PRO A 38 2.34 -21.59 8.35
C PRO A 38 2.70 -20.52 7.32
N ARG A 39 2.33 -19.25 7.57
CA ARG A 39 2.60 -18.14 6.64
C ARG A 39 4.07 -18.00 6.23
N ARG A 40 5.00 -18.37 7.13
CA ARG A 40 6.44 -18.30 6.87
C ARG A 40 6.86 -19.22 5.73
N GLU A 41 6.26 -20.41 5.64
CA GLU A 41 6.56 -21.34 4.54
C GLU A 41 6.08 -20.79 3.20
N ILE A 42 4.93 -20.13 3.18
CA ILE A 42 4.40 -19.47 1.98
C ILE A 42 5.32 -18.33 1.56
N PHE A 43 5.76 -17.50 2.50
CA PHE A 43 6.73 -16.45 2.24
C PHE A 43 8.04 -17.03 1.67
N ASP A 44 8.52 -18.16 2.20
CA ASP A 44 9.75 -18.81 1.70
C ASP A 44 9.63 -19.32 0.27
N VAL A 45 8.47 -19.85 -0.12
CA VAL A 45 8.20 -20.24 -1.50
C VAL A 45 8.22 -19.03 -2.43
N ILE A 46 7.57 -17.92 -2.04
CA ILE A 46 7.53 -16.69 -2.83
C ILE A 46 8.94 -16.10 -2.94
N ILE A 47 9.69 -16.01 -1.83
CA ILE A 47 11.07 -15.53 -1.80
C ILE A 47 11.97 -16.37 -2.72
N SER A 48 11.80 -17.69 -2.71
CA SER A 48 12.53 -18.60 -3.60
C SER A 48 12.24 -18.30 -5.08
N ASP A 49 10.97 -18.12 -5.46
CA ASP A 49 10.60 -17.72 -6.83
C ASP A 49 11.21 -16.36 -7.20
N LEU A 50 11.14 -15.37 -6.31
CA LEU A 50 11.72 -14.04 -6.52
C LEU A 50 13.25 -14.05 -6.64
N SER A 51 13.94 -14.99 -5.98
CA SER A 51 15.40 -15.14 -6.08
C SER A 51 15.86 -15.50 -7.50
N THR A 52 14.97 -16.11 -8.30
CA THR A 52 15.25 -16.43 -9.71
C THR A 52 15.18 -15.21 -10.63
N ILE A 53 14.62 -14.09 -10.15
CA ILE A 53 14.41 -12.87 -10.91
C ILE A 53 15.55 -11.89 -10.65
N LYS A 54 16.42 -11.72 -11.65
CA LYS A 54 17.59 -10.82 -11.56
C LYS A 54 17.22 -9.35 -11.43
N SER A 55 16.30 -8.86 -12.26
CA SER A 55 15.90 -7.45 -12.28
C SER A 55 14.46 -7.30 -11.80
N LYS A 56 14.31 -6.92 -10.53
CA LYS A 56 13.02 -6.76 -9.86
C LYS A 56 12.92 -5.42 -9.13
N ASN A 57 11.74 -4.82 -9.20
CA ASN A 57 11.35 -3.68 -8.39
C ASN A 57 10.14 -4.08 -7.55
N LEU A 58 9.84 -3.29 -6.52
CA LEU A 58 8.71 -3.51 -5.61
C LEU A 58 7.81 -2.28 -5.62
N LEU A 59 6.50 -2.48 -5.56
CA LEU A 59 5.52 -1.44 -5.27
C LEU A 59 4.71 -1.90 -4.06
N LEU A 60 4.65 -1.06 -3.03
CA LEU A 60 3.68 -1.22 -1.95
C LEU A 60 2.51 -0.28 -2.22
N THR A 61 1.30 -0.83 -2.35
CA THR A 61 0.11 -0.02 -2.61
C THR A 61 -0.20 0.87 -1.42
N HIS A 62 -0.08 0.34 -0.21
CA HIS A 62 -0.21 1.05 1.06
C HIS A 62 0.43 0.26 2.21
N PHE A 63 0.30 0.74 3.44
CA PHE A 63 1.08 0.24 4.58
C PHE A 63 0.35 -0.79 5.46
N HIS A 64 -0.65 -1.50 4.95
CA HIS A 64 -1.28 -2.56 5.74
C HIS A 64 -0.43 -3.83 5.84
N MET A 65 -0.56 -4.54 6.96
CA MET A 65 0.25 -5.74 7.23
C MET A 65 -0.03 -6.89 6.27
N ASP A 66 -1.24 -6.98 5.75
CA ASP A 66 -1.65 -7.87 4.67
C ASP A 66 -1.06 -7.53 3.31
N HIS A 67 -0.35 -6.41 3.18
CA HIS A 67 0.40 -6.02 1.98
C HIS A 67 1.91 -5.93 2.23
N LEU A 68 2.32 -5.77 3.50
CA LEU A 68 3.70 -5.46 3.91
C LEU A 68 4.42 -6.61 4.64
N SER A 69 3.70 -7.51 5.31
CA SER A 69 4.32 -8.45 6.26
C SER A 69 5.32 -9.44 5.66
N GLY A 70 5.12 -9.85 4.40
CA GLY A 70 6.04 -10.71 3.66
C GLY A 70 7.32 -9.99 3.30
N LEU A 71 7.22 -8.71 2.89
CA LEU A 71 8.39 -7.85 2.70
C LEU A 71 9.22 -7.72 3.98
N LEU A 72 8.59 -7.40 5.11
CA LEU A 72 9.29 -7.28 6.40
C LEU A 72 9.98 -8.59 6.81
N TYR A 73 9.33 -9.72 6.51
CA TYR A 73 9.90 -11.04 6.75
C TYR A 73 11.13 -11.29 5.86
N MET A 74 11.06 -10.96 4.57
CA MET A 74 12.15 -11.10 3.61
C MET A 74 13.35 -10.21 3.96
N MET A 75 13.11 -8.93 4.27
CA MET A 75 14.17 -7.97 4.61
C MET A 75 14.93 -8.36 5.88
N LYS A 76 14.29 -9.06 6.82
CA LYS A 76 14.95 -9.60 8.02
C LYS A 76 15.89 -10.77 7.71
N LYS A 77 15.72 -11.49 6.60
CA LYS A 77 16.58 -12.62 6.23
C LYS A 77 17.94 -12.21 5.65
N LYS A 78 18.09 -10.96 5.18
CA LYS A 78 19.34 -10.42 4.61
C LYS A 78 19.95 -11.30 3.50
N ASP A 79 19.11 -11.73 2.56
CA ASP A 79 19.50 -12.54 1.39
C ASP A 79 19.34 -11.75 0.08
N ILE A 80 19.92 -12.21 -1.03
CA ILE A 80 19.90 -11.57 -2.37
C ILE A 80 18.48 -11.32 -2.92
N SER A 81 17.49 -12.04 -2.40
CA SER A 81 16.07 -11.80 -2.65
C SER A 81 15.60 -10.41 -2.22
N VAL A 82 16.32 -9.73 -1.31
CA VAL A 82 16.04 -8.37 -0.80
C VAL A 82 16.50 -7.26 -1.76
N ASP A 83 17.33 -7.57 -2.76
CA ASP A 83 17.87 -6.57 -3.68
C ASP A 83 16.81 -6.17 -4.73
N PHE A 84 16.10 -5.08 -4.44
CA PHE A 84 15.23 -4.39 -5.38
C PHE A 84 15.97 -3.23 -6.04
N GLY A 85 15.73 -3.01 -7.33
CA GLY A 85 16.28 -1.83 -8.01
C GLY A 85 15.67 -0.54 -7.49
N LYS A 86 14.34 -0.55 -7.29
CA LYS A 86 13.53 0.52 -6.70
C LYS A 86 12.39 -0.07 -5.86
N ILE A 87 12.02 0.65 -4.80
CA ILE A 87 10.78 0.45 -4.05
C ILE A 87 9.88 1.67 -4.27
N TYR A 88 8.69 1.43 -4.83
CA TYR A 88 7.66 2.42 -5.01
C TYR A 88 6.73 2.46 -3.81
N LEU A 89 6.48 3.66 -3.27
CA LEU A 89 5.59 3.91 -2.13
C LEU A 89 4.55 4.98 -2.50
N PRO A 90 3.36 5.01 -1.87
CA PRO A 90 2.42 6.10 -2.08
C PRO A 90 3.03 7.41 -1.59
N ASP A 91 2.82 8.49 -2.34
CA ASP A 91 3.37 9.79 -1.97
C ASP A 91 2.60 10.43 -0.81
N VAL A 92 3.08 10.12 0.38
CA VAL A 92 2.75 10.80 1.64
C VAL A 92 4.01 11.31 2.33
N PHE A 93 5.07 11.56 1.55
CA PHE A 93 6.37 11.93 2.09
C PHE A 93 7.03 13.14 1.42
N SER A 94 6.67 13.48 0.18
CA SER A 94 7.34 14.56 -0.57
C SER A 94 7.15 15.94 0.05
N LYS A 95 5.91 16.29 0.39
CA LYS A 95 5.53 17.61 0.95
C LYS A 95 5.53 17.59 2.49
N LYS A 96 5.93 18.69 3.12
CA LYS A 96 5.96 18.84 4.59
C LYS A 96 4.57 18.67 5.22
N GLU A 97 3.54 19.12 4.53
CA GLU A 97 2.13 19.02 4.93
C GLU A 97 1.69 17.56 5.09
N MET A 98 2.34 16.62 4.41
CA MET A 98 2.02 15.18 4.54
C MET A 98 2.38 14.61 5.92
N SER A 99 3.12 15.34 6.75
CA SER A 99 3.39 14.91 8.14
C SER A 99 2.10 14.74 8.95
N ARG A 100 1.05 15.53 8.66
CA ARG A 100 -0.28 15.32 9.26
C ARG A 100 -0.90 13.99 8.82
N THR A 101 -0.76 13.64 7.53
CA THR A 101 -1.21 12.36 6.97
C THR A 101 -0.51 11.20 7.71
N LEU A 102 0.81 11.30 7.91
CA LEU A 102 1.59 10.31 8.66
C LEU A 102 1.15 10.22 10.13
N VAL A 103 0.81 11.32 10.80
CA VAL A 103 0.23 11.29 12.16
C VAL A 103 -1.05 10.44 12.19
N LEU A 104 -1.98 10.68 11.26
CA LEU A 104 -3.23 9.92 11.20
C LEU A 104 -2.98 8.42 10.91
N LEU A 105 -2.02 8.08 10.04
CA LEU A 105 -1.63 6.70 9.76
C LEU A 105 -1.02 6.00 10.98
N LEU A 106 -0.16 6.71 11.74
CA LEU A 106 0.42 6.21 12.99
C LEU A 106 -0.67 5.98 14.05
N LEU A 107 -1.60 6.92 14.22
CA LEU A 107 -2.73 6.77 15.14
C LEU A 107 -3.65 5.61 14.72
N ALA A 108 -3.89 5.43 13.43
CA ALA A 108 -4.67 4.31 12.89
C ALA A 108 -4.06 2.94 13.21
N ASP A 109 -2.73 2.83 13.16
CA ASP A 109 -2.01 1.63 13.62
C ASP A 109 -2.25 1.34 15.10
N LEU A 110 -2.30 2.39 15.91
CA LEU A 110 -2.42 2.29 17.37
C LEU A 110 -3.85 2.00 17.84
N LEU A 111 -4.88 2.40 17.09
CA LEU A 111 -6.27 2.10 17.42
C LEU A 111 -6.65 0.63 17.19
N LYS A 112 -6.03 -0.05 16.21
CA LYS A 112 -6.29 -1.48 15.91
C LYS A 112 -5.84 -2.40 17.04
N GLU A 113 -4.90 -1.94 17.86
CA GLU A 113 -4.25 -2.75 18.88
C GLU A 113 -4.59 -2.16 20.24
N SER A 114 -5.06 -2.97 21.17
CA SER A 114 -5.60 -2.60 22.49
C SER A 114 -4.56 -1.98 23.46
N GLY A 115 -3.83 -0.95 23.02
CA GLY A 115 -2.81 -0.24 23.78
C GLY A 115 -1.60 -1.10 24.16
N LEU A 116 -1.41 -2.28 23.55
CA LEU A 116 -0.34 -3.21 23.93
C LEU A 116 1.04 -2.65 23.52
N PRO A 117 2.00 -2.50 24.46
CA PRO A 117 3.29 -1.85 24.19
C PRO A 117 4.23 -2.60 23.22
N SER A 118 3.97 -3.88 22.95
CA SER A 118 4.93 -4.82 22.35
C SER A 118 4.70 -5.16 20.87
N ARG A 119 3.70 -4.57 20.22
CA ARG A 119 3.40 -4.83 18.79
C ARG A 119 3.88 -3.70 17.88
N GLN A 120 4.37 -4.11 16.71
CA GLN A 120 5.08 -3.26 15.75
C GLN A 120 4.06 -2.51 14.87
N VAL A 121 4.12 -1.18 14.88
CA VAL A 121 3.34 -0.29 14.01
C VAL A 121 3.80 -0.47 12.55
N SER A 122 2.86 -0.62 11.61
CA SER A 122 3.16 -1.02 10.23
C SER A 122 4.05 -0.03 9.47
N LEU A 123 3.69 1.26 9.48
CA LEU A 123 4.49 2.32 8.87
C LEU A 123 5.88 2.41 9.51
N PHE A 124 5.94 2.32 10.84
CA PHE A 124 7.20 2.32 11.57
C PHE A 124 8.08 1.12 11.20
N ALA A 125 7.50 -0.08 11.09
CA ALA A 125 8.19 -1.29 10.67
C ALA A 125 8.78 -1.17 9.26
N LEU A 126 8.06 -0.53 8.35
CA LEU A 126 8.54 -0.26 7.00
C LEU A 126 9.76 0.66 7.02
N VAL A 127 9.66 1.82 7.68
CA VAL A 127 10.78 2.78 7.76
C VAL A 127 12.01 2.12 8.39
N ASP A 128 11.81 1.32 9.43
CA ASP A 128 12.87 0.58 10.09
C ASP A 128 13.56 -0.41 9.13
N ALA A 129 12.78 -1.20 8.41
CA ALA A 129 13.31 -2.15 7.44
C ALA A 129 14.09 -1.46 6.29
N LEU A 130 13.61 -0.31 5.82
CA LEU A 130 14.28 0.52 4.79
C LEU A 130 15.57 1.17 5.30
N LEU A 131 15.69 1.46 6.59
CA LEU A 131 16.94 1.93 7.20
C LEU A 131 17.98 0.82 7.31
N GLU A 132 17.54 -0.40 7.67
CA GLU A 132 18.43 -1.56 7.78
C GLU A 132 18.93 -2.07 6.42
N ASN A 133 18.11 -1.90 5.39
CA ASN A 133 18.42 -2.32 4.02
C ASN A 133 18.31 -1.08 3.14
N LYS A 134 19.43 -0.47 2.78
CA LYS A 134 19.43 0.75 1.96
C LYS A 134 18.81 0.48 0.60
N GLN A 135 17.64 1.08 0.33
CA GLN A 135 16.89 0.92 -0.92
C GLN A 135 16.71 2.27 -1.62
N ASN A 136 16.56 2.25 -2.94
CA ASN A 136 16.15 3.43 -3.69
C ASN A 136 14.62 3.54 -3.66
N VAL A 137 14.11 4.62 -3.07
CA VAL A 137 12.66 4.84 -2.96
C VAL A 137 12.20 5.78 -4.07
N GLU A 138 11.04 5.49 -4.65
CA GLU A 138 10.34 6.41 -5.54
C GLU A 138 8.89 6.58 -5.08
N LEU A 139 8.50 7.82 -4.81
CA LEU A 139 7.14 8.13 -4.34
C LEU A 139 6.22 8.27 -5.54
N LEU A 140 5.05 7.61 -5.50
CA LEU A 140 4.05 7.64 -6.56
C LEU A 140 2.83 8.46 -6.13
N SER A 141 2.51 9.44 -6.96
CA SER A 141 1.32 10.28 -6.87
C SER A 141 0.64 10.31 -8.23
N ARG A 142 -0.62 10.75 -8.26
CA ARG A 142 -1.40 10.94 -9.49
C ARG A 142 -0.58 11.63 -10.59
N GLY A 143 -0.57 11.02 -11.78
CA GLY A 143 0.15 11.47 -12.97
C GLY A 143 1.61 11.02 -13.06
N LYS A 144 2.20 10.45 -12.01
CA LYS A 144 3.60 10.04 -12.04
C LYS A 144 3.79 8.77 -12.87
N LEU A 145 4.72 8.84 -13.83
CA LEU A 145 5.15 7.71 -14.64
C LEU A 145 6.20 6.89 -13.91
N PHE A 146 6.11 5.56 -14.01
CA PHE A 146 7.07 4.64 -13.42
C PHE A 146 7.22 3.36 -14.27
N GLU A 147 8.30 2.61 -14.03
CA GLU A 147 8.72 1.45 -14.86
C GLU A 147 8.84 1.75 -16.38
N ASN A 148 8.81 3.02 -16.79
CA ASN A 148 8.70 3.47 -18.18
C ASN A 148 7.45 2.97 -18.93
N LYS A 149 6.43 2.49 -18.22
CA LYS A 149 5.23 1.89 -18.82
C LYS A 149 3.93 2.09 -18.05
N TYR A 150 4.00 2.45 -16.77
CA TYR A 150 2.82 2.64 -15.93
C TYR A 150 2.69 4.09 -15.50
N GLN A 151 1.47 4.50 -15.20
CA GLN A 151 1.14 5.79 -14.61
C GLN A 151 0.31 5.58 -13.35
N ALA A 152 0.67 6.28 -12.28
CA ALA A 152 -0.13 6.32 -11.06
C ALA A 152 -1.36 7.21 -11.29
N LEU A 153 -2.54 6.68 -10.96
CA LEU A 153 -3.82 7.39 -10.99
C LEU A 153 -4.17 7.98 -9.61
N TRP A 154 -3.57 7.42 -8.56
CA TRP A 154 -3.78 7.76 -7.16
C TRP A 154 -2.56 7.35 -6.32
N PRO A 155 -2.23 7.96 -5.17
CA PRO A 155 -2.91 9.09 -4.51
C PRO A 155 -2.73 10.45 -5.17
N ASP A 156 -3.77 11.29 -5.12
CA ASP A 156 -3.61 12.73 -5.36
C ASP A 156 -3.25 13.43 -4.05
N THR A 157 -2.04 14.02 -4.00
CA THR A 157 -1.53 14.61 -2.75
C THR A 157 -2.37 15.76 -2.22
N ASP A 158 -3.06 16.51 -3.09
CA ASP A 158 -3.84 17.68 -2.68
C ASP A 158 -5.21 17.24 -2.16
N VAL A 159 -5.83 16.22 -2.78
CA VAL A 159 -7.06 15.60 -2.26
C VAL A 159 -6.79 14.94 -0.92
N ILE A 160 -5.71 14.14 -0.81
CA ILE A 160 -5.33 13.50 0.45
C ILE A 160 -5.03 14.54 1.52
N ARG A 161 -4.32 15.63 1.20
CA ARG A 161 -4.07 16.72 2.16
C ARG A 161 -5.37 17.30 2.70
N LYS A 162 -6.33 17.60 1.82
CA LYS A 162 -7.61 18.20 2.23
C LYS A 162 -8.36 17.27 3.19
N GLU A 163 -8.48 15.99 2.83
CA GLU A 163 -9.14 15.00 3.69
C GLU A 163 -8.39 14.76 5.00
N THR A 164 -7.05 14.81 4.99
CA THR A 164 -6.21 14.78 6.20
C THR A 164 -6.54 15.96 7.09
N ASP A 165 -6.53 17.19 6.54
CA ASP A 165 -6.68 18.42 7.31
C ASP A 165 -8.05 18.51 7.97
N GLU A 166 -9.12 18.06 7.30
CA GLU A 166 -10.46 17.97 7.90
C GLU A 166 -10.47 17.12 9.17
N VAL A 167 -9.84 15.93 9.14
CA VAL A 167 -9.78 15.03 10.31
C VAL A 167 -8.79 15.55 11.36
N TYR A 168 -7.62 16.00 10.93
CA TYR A 168 -6.56 16.48 11.83
C TYR A 168 -7.01 17.71 12.61
N ASN A 169 -7.63 18.68 11.95
CA ASN A 169 -8.13 19.89 12.60
C ASN A 169 -9.21 19.55 13.63
N ARG A 170 -10.12 18.62 13.31
CA ARG A 170 -11.13 18.14 14.27
C ARG A 170 -10.54 17.50 15.52
N ILE A 171 -9.41 16.80 15.41
CA ILE A 171 -8.69 16.24 16.58
C ILE A 171 -8.05 17.36 17.41
N CYS A 172 -7.55 18.40 16.75
CA CYS A 172 -6.89 19.53 17.39
C CYS A 172 -7.86 20.62 17.89
N GLU A 173 -9.16 20.50 17.63
CA GLU A 173 -10.20 21.41 18.13
C GLU A 173 -10.08 21.60 19.66
N ASP A 174 -10.30 22.82 20.11
CA ASP A 174 -10.23 23.25 21.51
C ASP A 174 -8.88 23.04 22.22
N GLY A 175 -7.83 22.63 21.49
CA GLY A 175 -6.47 22.48 22.02
C GLY A 175 -6.29 21.35 23.04
N LYS A 176 -7.31 20.50 23.23
CA LYS A 176 -7.35 19.44 24.26
C LYS A 176 -6.20 18.45 24.18
N PHE A 177 -5.71 18.16 22.97
CA PHE A 177 -4.64 17.19 22.72
C PHE A 177 -3.37 17.83 22.13
N LYS A 178 -3.22 19.16 22.26
CA LYS A 178 -2.17 19.92 21.57
C LYS A 178 -0.76 19.33 21.80
N GLU A 179 -0.37 19.11 23.05
CA GLU A 179 0.96 18.57 23.38
C GLU A 179 1.25 17.23 22.68
N VAL A 180 0.30 16.29 22.75
CA VAL A 180 0.47 14.96 22.15
C VAL A 180 0.50 15.05 20.62
N MET A 181 -0.35 15.89 20.03
CA MET A 181 -0.41 16.08 18.59
C MET A 181 0.85 16.77 18.05
N ASP A 182 1.40 17.76 18.75
CA ASP A 182 2.65 18.43 18.40
C ASP A 182 3.82 17.43 18.41
N VAL A 183 3.94 16.61 19.47
CA VAL A 183 4.97 15.57 19.57
C VAL A 183 4.81 14.50 18.49
N LEU A 184 3.57 14.09 18.18
CA LEU A 184 3.29 13.16 17.08
C LEU A 184 3.68 13.75 15.72
N LEU A 185 3.40 15.04 15.50
CA LEU A 185 3.71 15.74 14.25
C LEU A 185 5.22 15.86 14.05
N GLU A 186 5.98 16.20 15.09
CA GLU A 186 7.45 16.21 15.06
C GLU A 186 8.02 14.83 14.74
N PHE A 187 7.49 13.78 15.38
CA PHE A 187 7.91 12.42 15.12
C PHE A 187 7.58 11.97 13.69
N ALA A 188 6.39 12.31 13.20
CA ALA A 188 5.96 12.04 11.83
C ALA A 188 6.84 12.76 10.81
N GLU A 189 7.22 14.03 11.06
CA GLU A 189 8.13 14.78 10.21
C GLU A 189 9.52 14.14 10.14
N LYS A 190 10.04 13.61 11.25
CA LYS A 190 11.29 12.83 11.24
C LYS A 190 11.17 11.61 10.33
N LEU A 191 10.09 10.82 10.47
CA LEU A 191 9.85 9.66 9.60
C LEU A 191 9.74 10.07 8.13
N ARG A 192 9.07 11.21 7.86
CA ARG A 192 8.91 11.78 6.53
C ARG A 192 10.25 12.08 5.88
N LEU A 193 11.11 12.81 6.59
CA LEU A 193 12.43 13.21 6.11
C LEU A 193 13.35 12.02 5.86
N ILE A 194 13.24 10.94 6.64
CA ILE A 194 13.98 9.70 6.40
C ILE A 194 13.62 9.12 5.04
N VAL A 195 12.33 8.85 4.82
CA VAL A 195 11.86 8.23 3.56
C VAL A 195 12.14 9.17 2.38
N TRP A 196 11.90 10.47 2.55
CA TRP A 196 12.22 11.48 1.54
C TRP A 196 13.71 11.49 1.18
N SER A 197 14.61 11.35 2.16
CA SER A 197 16.06 11.30 1.89
C SER A 197 16.51 10.06 1.10
N MET A 198 15.67 9.03 1.01
CA MET A 198 15.89 7.84 0.19
C MET A 198 15.43 8.02 -1.27
N THR A 199 14.77 9.14 -1.61
CA THR A 199 14.35 9.45 -2.98
C THR A 199 15.44 10.19 -3.75
N ALA A 200 15.33 10.17 -5.08
CA ALA A 200 16.21 10.94 -5.94
C ALA A 200 16.08 12.46 -5.69
N GLU A 201 14.87 12.95 -5.41
CA GLU A 201 14.65 14.37 -5.12
C GLU A 201 15.19 14.79 -3.75
N GLY A 202 14.96 13.99 -2.70
CA GLY A 202 15.42 14.32 -1.34
C GLY A 202 16.92 14.10 -1.10
N ASN A 203 17.60 13.41 -2.03
CA ASN A 203 19.05 13.21 -2.00
C ASN A 203 19.82 14.19 -2.92
N LYS A 204 19.17 15.20 -3.50
CA LYS A 204 19.87 16.24 -4.29
C LYS A 204 20.77 17.10 -3.38
N PRO A 205 22.01 17.42 -3.79
CA PRO A 205 22.84 18.39 -3.08
C PRO A 205 22.16 19.77 -3.06
N ALA A 206 22.27 20.48 -1.94
CA ALA A 206 21.59 21.75 -1.67
C ALA A 206 21.91 22.88 -2.68
N GLU A 207 22.92 22.73 -3.53
CA GLU A 207 23.34 23.73 -4.53
C GLU A 207 22.40 23.87 -5.74
N THR A 208 21.28 23.13 -5.81
CA THR A 208 20.31 23.24 -6.91
C THR A 208 18.90 23.67 -6.48
N VAL A 209 18.70 24.05 -5.21
CA VAL A 209 17.43 24.59 -4.71
C VAL A 209 17.56 26.09 -4.54
N GLU A 210 17.71 26.82 -5.65
CA GLU A 210 17.53 28.27 -5.63
C GLU A 210 16.06 28.62 -5.86
N LYS A 211 15.51 29.34 -4.88
CA LYS A 211 14.28 30.15 -4.90
C LYS A 211 12.96 29.38 -5.00
N GLU A 212 12.43 28.97 -3.84
CA GLU A 212 11.08 29.38 -3.42
C GLU A 212 10.89 29.19 -1.90
N THR A 213 10.87 30.34 -1.21
CA THR A 213 10.17 30.67 0.06
C THR A 213 10.62 30.08 1.41
N ASP A 214 10.94 31.04 2.30
CA ASP A 214 10.82 31.13 3.76
C ASP A 214 11.64 30.25 4.70
N LEU A 215 12.87 30.75 4.95
CA LEU A 215 13.41 31.15 6.27
C LEU A 215 12.84 30.42 7.51
N THR A 216 13.21 29.16 7.72
CA THR A 216 13.56 28.59 9.05
C THR A 216 14.56 27.42 8.96
N ALA A 217 15.31 27.31 7.86
CA ALA A 217 16.28 26.22 7.63
C ALA A 217 17.68 26.50 8.21
N SER A 218 17.78 27.10 9.40
CA SER A 218 19.05 27.54 9.98
C SER A 218 19.61 26.64 11.10
N GLU A 219 19.04 25.46 11.37
CA GLU A 219 19.57 24.54 12.40
C GLU A 219 20.00 23.17 11.87
N LEU A 220 20.16 23.00 10.55
CA LEU A 220 20.59 21.71 9.96
C LEU A 220 21.84 21.80 9.08
N THR A 221 22.55 22.93 9.12
CA THR A 221 23.79 23.13 8.37
C THR A 221 25.02 22.67 9.16
N GLU A 222 25.11 21.38 9.51
CA GLU A 222 26.41 20.78 9.88
C GLU A 222 26.57 19.35 9.32
N GLN A 223 27.41 19.29 8.29
CA GLN A 223 28.27 18.21 7.80
C GLN A 223 27.67 16.80 7.47
N PRO A 224 27.89 16.28 6.25
CA PRO A 224 27.44 14.95 5.80
C PRO A 224 27.89 13.77 6.68
N GLU A 225 28.99 13.91 7.42
CA GLU A 225 29.55 12.88 8.29
C GLU A 225 28.77 12.71 9.61
N VAL A 226 27.98 13.71 10.02
CA VAL A 226 27.04 13.61 11.16
C VAL A 226 25.79 12.81 10.77
N ARG A 227 25.43 12.80 9.47
CA ARG A 227 24.27 12.08 8.91
C ARG A 227 24.38 10.55 9.05
N GLN A 228 25.59 10.02 9.28
CA GLN A 228 25.85 8.58 9.38
C GLN A 228 25.97 8.03 10.80
N LYS A 229 25.93 8.85 11.87
CA LYS A 229 26.27 8.34 13.21
C LYS A 229 25.12 8.01 14.18
N ILE A 230 23.89 8.50 14.04
CA ILE A 230 22.82 8.15 15.01
C ILE A 230 21.41 8.17 14.39
N ILE A 231 21.04 7.14 13.63
CA ILE A 231 19.63 6.76 13.48
C ILE A 231 19.55 5.23 13.48
N ARG A 232 19.52 4.62 14.67
CA ARG A 232 19.18 3.21 14.82
C ARG A 232 17.66 3.09 14.97
N ALA A 233 17.07 2.05 14.40
CA ALA A 233 15.77 1.48 14.75
C ALA A 233 15.33 1.76 16.20
N TYR A 234 16.26 1.47 17.13
CA TYR A 234 16.13 1.61 18.57
C TYR A 234 15.82 3.04 19.06
N VAL A 235 16.35 4.08 18.40
CA VAL A 235 16.15 5.48 18.77
C VAL A 235 14.69 5.86 18.57
N TYR A 236 14.11 5.53 17.42
CA TYR A 236 12.72 5.85 17.14
C TYR A 236 11.74 4.95 17.88
N GLU A 237 12.09 3.69 18.13
CA GLU A 237 11.27 2.84 18.99
C GLU A 237 11.18 3.43 20.41
N ARG A 238 12.31 3.94 20.93
CA ARG A 238 12.34 4.62 22.24
C ARG A 238 11.57 5.94 22.22
N GLU A 239 11.72 6.75 21.18
CA GLU A 239 10.93 7.98 21.01
C GLU A 239 9.44 7.66 20.98
N PHE A 240 9.01 6.71 20.15
CA PHE A 240 7.61 6.32 20.04
C PHE A 240 7.04 5.76 21.35
N ARG A 241 7.82 4.98 22.11
CA ARG A 241 7.44 4.55 23.47
C ARG A 241 7.24 5.73 24.43
N ARG A 242 8.03 6.81 24.31
CA ARG A 242 7.85 8.03 25.10
C ARG A 242 6.54 8.75 24.73
N ILE A 243 6.21 8.83 23.44
CA ILE A 243 4.93 9.41 22.99
C ILE A 243 3.75 8.67 23.62
N LYS A 244 3.79 7.32 23.59
CA LYS A 244 2.75 6.48 24.21
C LYS A 244 2.61 6.67 25.74
N ALA A 245 3.66 7.17 26.38
CA ALA A 245 3.68 7.40 27.83
C ALA A 245 3.16 8.79 28.22
N LEU A 246 2.87 9.68 27.26
CA LEU A 246 2.31 11.00 27.56
C LEU A 246 0.93 10.86 28.23
N PRO A 247 0.62 11.67 29.26
CA PRO A 247 -0.64 11.56 30.01
C PRO A 247 -1.89 11.63 29.13
N ASP A 248 -1.88 12.51 28.13
CA ASP A 248 -3.01 12.75 27.25
C ASP A 248 -3.07 11.78 26.06
N PHE A 249 -2.04 10.96 25.83
CA PHE A 249 -2.04 10.01 24.71
C PHE A 249 -3.14 8.97 24.84
N LYS A 250 -3.34 8.42 26.05
CA LYS A 250 -4.46 7.48 26.31
C LYS A 250 -5.82 8.17 26.17
N LYS A 251 -5.92 9.44 26.57
CA LYS A 251 -7.16 10.23 26.43
C LYS A 251 -7.48 10.51 24.96
N LEU A 252 -6.46 10.77 24.13
CA LEU A 252 -6.59 10.92 22.70
C LEU A 252 -7.14 9.64 22.06
N LEU A 253 -6.55 8.47 22.35
CA LEU A 253 -7.04 7.20 21.81
C LEU A 253 -8.48 6.88 22.26
N ALA A 254 -8.82 7.16 23.52
CA ALA A 254 -10.19 7.00 24.02
C ALA A 254 -11.17 7.92 23.27
N TRP A 255 -10.81 9.20 23.12
CA TRP A 255 -11.63 10.18 22.43
C TRP A 255 -11.83 9.84 20.95
N LEU A 256 -10.80 9.37 20.25
CA LEU A 256 -10.90 8.91 18.85
C LEU A 256 -11.91 7.78 18.70
N ASN A 257 -11.90 6.81 19.64
CA ASN A 257 -12.86 5.70 19.66
C ASN A 257 -14.28 6.18 20.01
N GLU A 258 -14.44 7.00 21.05
CA GLU A 258 -15.73 7.55 21.50
C GLU A 258 -16.41 8.39 20.41
N ASN A 259 -15.64 9.17 19.65
CA ASN A 259 -16.12 10.02 18.57
C ASN A 259 -16.20 9.30 17.23
N GLN A 260 -15.94 7.98 17.22
CA GLN A 260 -15.97 7.12 16.03
C GLN A 260 -15.15 7.68 14.86
N ILE A 261 -13.99 8.28 15.16
CA ILE A 261 -13.09 8.78 14.12
C ILE A 261 -12.51 7.58 13.39
N ASN A 262 -12.95 7.35 12.16
CA ASN A 262 -12.56 6.18 11.37
C ASN A 262 -11.16 6.35 10.74
N LEU A 263 -10.13 6.40 11.58
CA LEU A 263 -8.74 6.47 11.13
C LEU A 263 -8.29 5.21 10.40
N ARG A 264 -8.98 4.07 10.60
CA ARG A 264 -8.64 2.81 9.92
C ARG A 264 -8.85 2.93 8.41
N GLN A 265 -9.97 3.52 7.98
CA GLN A 265 -10.22 3.78 6.55
C GLN A 265 -9.17 4.71 5.95
N PHE A 266 -8.54 5.56 6.77
CA PHE A 266 -7.52 6.50 6.32
C PHE A 266 -6.31 5.83 5.67
N LYS A 267 -5.97 4.59 6.07
CA LYS A 267 -4.88 3.83 5.46
C LYS A 267 -5.19 3.33 4.05
N HIS A 268 -6.46 3.14 3.71
CA HIS A 268 -6.89 2.78 2.36
C HIS A 268 -6.86 3.99 1.42
N LYS A 269 -7.07 5.20 1.97
CA LYS A 269 -7.06 6.45 1.20
C LYS A 269 -5.76 6.69 0.45
N ILE A 270 -4.64 6.17 0.93
CA ILE A 270 -3.34 6.35 0.29
C ILE A 270 -3.02 5.26 -0.73
N SER A 271 -3.90 4.27 -0.91
CA SER A 271 -3.61 3.10 -1.73
C SER A 271 -3.37 3.45 -3.18
N ILE A 272 -2.18 3.13 -3.69
CA ILE A 272 -1.84 3.38 -5.10
C ILE A 272 -2.82 2.67 -6.02
N VAL A 273 -3.35 3.44 -6.98
CA VAL A 273 -4.03 2.94 -8.17
C VAL A 273 -3.13 3.25 -9.35
N PHE A 274 -2.92 2.31 -10.26
CA PHE A 274 -2.14 2.56 -11.47
C PHE A 274 -2.68 1.80 -12.68
N GLN A 275 -2.35 2.33 -13.86
CA GLN A 275 -2.63 1.68 -15.14
C GLN A 275 -1.44 1.81 -16.09
N ASN A 276 -1.53 1.22 -17.28
CA ASN A 276 -0.58 1.47 -18.37
C ASN A 276 -0.56 2.97 -18.73
N ALA A 277 0.63 3.54 -18.92
CA ALA A 277 0.80 4.95 -19.29
C ALA A 277 0.32 5.27 -20.72
N ARG A 278 0.12 4.23 -21.54
CA ARG A 278 -0.41 4.32 -22.90
C ARG A 278 -1.42 3.19 -23.09
N ASP A 279 -2.50 3.53 -23.76
CA ASP A 279 -3.55 2.60 -24.14
C ASP A 279 -3.01 1.53 -25.12
N GLY A 280 -3.56 0.32 -25.02
CA GLY A 280 -3.28 -0.78 -25.92
C GLY A 280 -3.90 -2.10 -25.44
N GLU A 281 -3.73 -3.15 -26.24
CA GLU A 281 -4.40 -4.45 -26.03
C GLU A 281 -4.08 -5.14 -24.69
N LEU A 282 -2.97 -4.81 -24.03
CA LEU A 282 -2.52 -5.43 -22.77
C LEU A 282 -2.57 -4.44 -21.60
N ASN A 283 -3.62 -3.64 -21.55
CA ASN A 283 -3.88 -2.72 -20.45
C ASN A 283 -4.06 -3.45 -19.12
N LEU A 284 -3.36 -2.96 -18.10
CA LEU A 284 -3.52 -3.38 -16.71
C LEU A 284 -4.18 -2.26 -15.91
N LEU A 285 -5.08 -2.61 -15.00
CA LEU A 285 -5.56 -1.73 -13.94
C LEU A 285 -5.33 -2.39 -12.59
N PHE A 286 -4.43 -1.84 -11.79
CA PHE A 286 -4.20 -2.28 -10.42
C PHE A 286 -4.78 -1.25 -9.48
N THR A 287 -5.83 -1.64 -8.76
CA THR A 287 -6.60 -0.75 -7.90
C THR A 287 -6.12 -0.71 -6.45
N GLY A 288 -5.15 -1.55 -6.08
CA GLY A 288 -4.74 -1.73 -4.70
C GLY A 288 -5.96 -1.97 -3.81
N ASP A 289 -6.05 -1.25 -2.72
CA ASP A 289 -7.17 -1.19 -1.79
C ASP A 289 -7.76 0.22 -1.77
N ALA A 290 -7.98 0.78 -2.97
CA ALA A 290 -8.62 2.09 -3.11
C ALA A 290 -10.08 2.04 -2.67
N GLN A 291 -10.52 3.09 -1.97
CA GLN A 291 -11.90 3.21 -1.53
C GLN A 291 -12.85 3.48 -2.71
N PRO A 292 -14.13 3.04 -2.64
CA PRO A 292 -15.10 3.26 -3.71
C PRO A 292 -15.24 4.72 -4.14
N GLU A 293 -15.16 5.65 -3.18
CA GLU A 293 -15.27 7.09 -3.44
C GLU A 293 -14.10 7.57 -4.31
N HIS A 294 -12.88 7.13 -4.02
CA HIS A 294 -11.68 7.49 -4.79
C HIS A 294 -11.64 6.78 -6.15
N LEU A 295 -12.06 5.53 -6.24
CA LEU A 295 -12.20 4.84 -7.53
C LEU A 295 -13.25 5.51 -8.42
N LYS A 296 -14.37 5.95 -7.85
CA LYS A 296 -15.38 6.71 -8.56
C LYS A 296 -14.82 8.04 -9.07
N MET A 297 -14.08 8.79 -8.25
CA MET A 297 -13.41 10.01 -8.70
C MET A 297 -12.47 9.74 -9.88
N ILE A 298 -11.63 8.69 -9.78
CA ILE A 298 -10.69 8.31 -10.86
C ILE A 298 -11.46 7.96 -12.15
N ALA A 299 -12.53 7.17 -12.05
CA ALA A 299 -13.38 6.78 -13.16
C ALA A 299 -14.09 7.96 -13.83
N GLU A 300 -14.55 8.93 -13.03
CA GLU A 300 -15.14 10.19 -13.52
C GLU A 300 -14.11 11.14 -14.12
N ASN A 301 -12.82 10.77 -14.09
CA ASN A 301 -11.71 11.60 -14.54
C ASN A 301 -11.80 13.02 -13.96
N TYR A 302 -11.94 13.10 -12.63
CA TYR A 302 -12.34 14.32 -11.91
C TYR A 302 -11.51 15.58 -12.20
N ASP A 303 -10.27 15.46 -12.71
CA ASP A 303 -9.39 16.57 -13.08
C ASP A 303 -9.21 16.74 -14.59
N GLY A 304 -9.86 15.90 -15.40
CA GLY A 304 -9.80 15.91 -16.85
C GLY A 304 -8.49 15.39 -17.47
N LYS A 305 -7.55 14.83 -16.68
CA LYS A 305 -6.19 14.55 -17.15
C LYS A 305 -5.87 13.09 -17.40
N LEU A 306 -6.44 12.17 -16.61
CA LEU A 306 -6.04 10.76 -16.59
C LEU A 306 -7.29 9.88 -16.63
N PRO A 307 -7.96 9.76 -17.79
CA PRO A 307 -9.10 8.87 -17.93
C PRO A 307 -8.65 7.39 -17.80
N LEU A 308 -9.56 6.56 -17.32
CA LEU A 308 -9.45 5.11 -17.49
C LEU A 308 -9.68 4.77 -18.97
N TYR A 309 -9.11 3.64 -19.41
CA TYR A 309 -9.29 3.13 -20.76
C TYR A 309 -10.59 2.35 -20.88
N GLU A 310 -11.11 2.23 -22.11
CA GLU A 310 -12.34 1.48 -22.39
C GLU A 310 -12.16 -0.04 -22.28
N HIS A 311 -10.92 -0.54 -22.37
CA HIS A 311 -10.59 -1.96 -22.31
C HIS A 311 -9.41 -2.24 -21.36
N TYR A 312 -9.53 -3.32 -20.59
CA TYR A 312 -8.42 -3.87 -19.81
C TYR A 312 -8.27 -5.38 -20.01
N TRP A 313 -7.08 -5.76 -20.44
CA TRP A 313 -6.67 -7.16 -20.45
C TRP A 313 -6.70 -7.78 -19.05
N CYS A 314 -6.31 -7.03 -18.01
CA CYS A 314 -6.36 -7.54 -16.64
C CYS A 314 -6.58 -6.44 -15.60
N ILE A 315 -7.54 -6.66 -14.70
CA ILE A 315 -7.86 -5.77 -13.57
C ILE A 315 -7.61 -6.51 -12.25
N LYS A 316 -6.83 -5.92 -11.32
CA LYS A 316 -6.83 -6.34 -9.90
C LYS A 316 -7.97 -5.64 -9.20
N VAL A 317 -8.89 -6.41 -8.61
CA VAL A 317 -10.07 -5.92 -7.89
C VAL A 317 -9.70 -5.37 -6.51
N PRO A 318 -10.29 -4.25 -6.05
CA PRO A 318 -9.90 -3.64 -4.79
C PRO A 318 -10.33 -4.46 -3.57
N HIS A 319 -9.63 -4.30 -2.44
CA HIS A 319 -10.08 -4.77 -1.13
C HIS A 319 -10.53 -6.24 -1.09
N HIS A 320 -9.75 -7.11 -1.74
CA HIS A 320 -10.02 -8.54 -1.82
C HIS A 320 -11.41 -8.89 -2.40
N GLY A 321 -12.02 -7.95 -3.14
CA GLY A 321 -13.35 -8.09 -3.73
C GLY A 321 -14.50 -8.05 -2.72
N THR A 322 -14.30 -7.51 -1.51
CA THR A 322 -15.35 -7.47 -0.47
C THR A 322 -16.55 -6.59 -0.84
N GLN A 323 -17.74 -6.94 -0.35
CA GLN A 323 -19.01 -6.28 -0.72
C GLN A 323 -19.03 -4.77 -0.47
N GLY A 324 -18.47 -4.31 0.64
CA GLY A 324 -18.42 -2.88 0.98
C GLY A 324 -17.54 -2.05 0.05
N HIS A 325 -16.73 -2.70 -0.79
CA HIS A 325 -15.79 -2.07 -1.71
C HIS A 325 -16.04 -2.50 -3.16
N TYR A 326 -17.26 -2.94 -3.46
CA TYR A 326 -17.65 -3.26 -4.83
C TYR A 326 -17.53 -2.03 -5.73
N PHE A 327 -17.00 -2.26 -6.93
CA PHE A 327 -16.94 -1.30 -8.01
C PHE A 327 -17.32 -1.99 -9.32
N ASP A 328 -18.17 -1.34 -10.11
CA ASP A 328 -18.64 -1.90 -11.37
C ASP A 328 -17.63 -1.63 -12.50
N PHE A 329 -16.99 -2.70 -12.96
CA PHE A 329 -16.01 -2.65 -14.05
C PHE A 329 -16.60 -2.98 -15.43
N SER A 330 -17.92 -3.21 -15.54
CA SER A 330 -18.55 -3.69 -16.79
C SER A 330 -18.31 -2.78 -18.00
N GLN A 331 -18.20 -1.48 -17.79
CA GLN A 331 -17.95 -0.50 -18.85
C GLN A 331 -16.50 -0.47 -19.36
N TYR A 332 -15.59 -1.22 -18.75
CA TYR A 332 -14.16 -1.24 -19.12
C TYR A 332 -13.70 -2.56 -19.78
N GLU A 333 -14.68 -3.33 -20.28
CA GLU A 333 -14.49 -4.58 -21.03
C GLU A 333 -13.35 -5.47 -20.50
N PRO A 334 -13.35 -5.85 -19.21
CA PRO A 334 -12.25 -6.62 -18.64
C PRO A 334 -12.20 -8.03 -19.21
N GLU A 335 -11.04 -8.47 -19.68
CA GLU A 335 -10.83 -9.87 -20.07
C GLU A 335 -10.55 -10.77 -18.86
N ASN A 336 -9.78 -10.26 -17.90
CA ASN A 336 -9.36 -11.01 -16.72
C ASN A 336 -9.49 -10.14 -15.45
N MET A 337 -10.10 -10.67 -14.40
CA MET A 337 -10.16 -10.00 -13.10
C MET A 337 -9.51 -10.86 -12.02
N LEU A 338 -8.57 -10.27 -11.29
CA LEU A 338 -7.83 -10.90 -10.22
C LEU A 338 -8.37 -10.45 -8.85
N ILE A 339 -8.76 -11.41 -8.03
CA ILE A 339 -9.24 -11.20 -6.67
C ILE A 339 -8.36 -12.01 -5.72
N SER A 340 -7.40 -11.34 -5.08
CA SER A 340 -6.68 -11.98 -3.97
C SER A 340 -7.60 -12.02 -2.76
N ASN A 341 -8.08 -13.19 -2.40
CA ASN A 341 -9.04 -13.43 -1.32
C ASN A 341 -8.61 -14.60 -0.42
N GLY A 342 -9.16 -14.62 0.79
CA GLY A 342 -8.97 -15.71 1.74
C GLY A 342 -9.81 -15.52 2.99
N ILE A 343 -9.99 -16.59 3.77
CA ILE A 343 -10.73 -16.48 5.03
C ILE A 343 -9.85 -15.74 6.04
N HIS A 344 -10.24 -14.53 6.40
CA HIS A 344 -9.68 -13.86 7.58
C HIS A 344 -10.11 -14.63 8.82
N PHE A 345 -9.16 -15.04 9.67
CA PHE A 345 -9.41 -15.86 10.85
C PHE A 345 -10.36 -15.18 11.85
N ALA A 346 -11.66 -15.35 11.68
CA ALA A 346 -12.62 -15.32 12.75
C ALA A 346 -13.04 -16.77 12.99
N ASN A 347 -13.01 -17.22 14.24
CA ASN A 347 -13.34 -18.59 14.65
C ASN A 347 -14.82 -18.98 14.42
N SER A 348 -15.53 -18.28 13.52
CA SER A 348 -16.92 -18.57 13.18
C SER A 348 -17.22 -18.30 11.69
N LYS A 349 -18.01 -19.21 11.09
CA LYS A 349 -18.59 -19.03 9.75
C LYS A 349 -19.53 -17.81 9.64
N LYS A 350 -19.99 -17.24 10.76
CA LYS A 350 -20.88 -16.06 10.79
C LYS A 350 -20.12 -14.74 10.67
N GLU A 351 -18.94 -14.63 11.28
CA GLU A 351 -18.12 -13.38 11.25
C GLU A 351 -17.34 -13.20 9.95
N SER A 352 -17.20 -14.24 9.11
CA SER A 352 -16.45 -14.19 7.85
C SER A 352 -17.27 -13.75 6.63
N LYS A 353 -18.59 -13.57 6.75
CA LYS A 353 -19.47 -13.25 5.60
C LYS A 353 -19.13 -11.90 4.94
N GLU A 354 -18.80 -10.89 5.74
CA GLU A 354 -18.45 -9.55 5.25
C GLU A 354 -17.07 -9.49 4.56
N LEU A 355 -16.24 -10.52 4.77
CA LEU A 355 -14.89 -10.64 4.22
C LEU A 355 -14.82 -11.61 3.03
N ARG A 356 -15.98 -12.13 2.60
CA ARG A 356 -16.10 -12.91 1.36
C ARG A 356 -16.07 -11.99 0.16
N THR A 357 -15.68 -12.58 -0.97
CA THR A 357 -15.82 -11.91 -2.26
C THR A 357 -17.29 -11.65 -2.52
N SER A 358 -17.59 -10.44 -2.97
CA SER A 358 -18.95 -10.00 -3.27
C SER A 358 -19.57 -10.91 -4.34
N PRO A 359 -20.83 -11.35 -4.16
CA PRO A 359 -21.55 -12.07 -5.20
C PRO A 359 -21.81 -11.20 -6.45
N LEU A 360 -21.60 -9.88 -6.37
CA LEU A 360 -21.69 -8.99 -7.52
C LEU A 360 -20.55 -9.25 -8.54
N TYR A 361 -19.38 -9.74 -8.10
CA TYR A 361 -18.25 -9.98 -9.01
C TYR A 361 -18.32 -11.28 -9.81
N GLY A 362 -19.15 -12.27 -9.42
CA GLY A 362 -19.26 -13.49 -10.22
C GLY A 362 -20.61 -14.23 -10.13
N GLY A 363 -21.60 -13.62 -9.48
CA GLY A 363 -22.97 -14.13 -9.41
C GLY A 363 -23.90 -13.31 -10.30
N LEU A 364 -24.82 -12.58 -9.68
CA LEU A 364 -25.94 -11.86 -10.33
C LEU A 364 -25.53 -10.78 -11.34
N PHE A 365 -24.30 -10.27 -11.27
CA PHE A 365 -23.79 -9.16 -12.08
C PHE A 365 -22.45 -9.51 -12.73
N TYR A 366 -22.26 -10.79 -13.06
CA TYR A 366 -21.11 -11.26 -13.83
C TYR A 366 -20.96 -10.44 -15.12
N ILE A 367 -19.75 -9.99 -15.40
CA ILE A 367 -19.41 -9.29 -16.64
C ILE A 367 -19.20 -10.37 -17.71
N PRO A 368 -20.00 -10.38 -18.80
CA PRO A 368 -19.86 -11.37 -19.86
C PRO A 368 -18.43 -11.44 -20.41
N ASP A 369 -17.99 -12.66 -20.76
CA ASP A 369 -16.68 -12.94 -21.36
C ASP A 369 -15.44 -12.62 -20.49
N THR A 370 -15.64 -12.19 -19.24
CA THR A 370 -14.57 -11.93 -18.27
C THR A 370 -14.17 -13.20 -17.50
N HIS A 371 -12.88 -13.50 -17.46
CA HIS A 371 -12.36 -14.60 -16.65
C HIS A 371 -12.02 -14.13 -15.23
N MET A 372 -12.60 -14.78 -14.22
CA MET A 372 -12.37 -14.45 -12.82
C MET A 372 -11.32 -15.38 -12.21
N TYR A 373 -10.32 -14.81 -11.53
CA TYR A 373 -9.31 -15.55 -10.79
C TYR A 373 -9.36 -15.17 -9.32
N CYS A 374 -9.59 -16.16 -8.47
CA CYS A 374 -9.58 -16.00 -7.02
C CYS A 374 -8.44 -16.83 -6.41
N SER A 375 -7.70 -16.29 -5.46
CA SER A 375 -6.64 -17.06 -4.78
C SER A 375 -7.19 -18.17 -3.88
N ASN A 376 -8.44 -18.06 -3.41
CA ASN A 376 -9.10 -19.05 -2.56
C ASN A 376 -10.57 -19.29 -2.99
N CYS A 377 -10.91 -20.56 -3.23
CA CYS A 377 -12.25 -21.00 -3.65
C CYS A 377 -13.32 -20.87 -2.57
N ASP A 378 -12.96 -21.02 -1.29
CA ASP A 378 -13.92 -21.08 -0.17
C ASP A 378 -14.59 -19.71 0.09
N CYS A 379 -14.01 -18.65 -0.46
CA CYS A 379 -14.48 -17.27 -0.33
C CYS A 379 -15.22 -16.78 -1.59
N CYS A 380 -15.35 -17.65 -2.60
CA CYS A 380 -16.01 -17.36 -3.86
C CYS A 380 -17.38 -18.02 -3.89
N ASP A 381 -18.46 -17.23 -3.85
CA ASP A 381 -19.82 -17.73 -4.03
C ASP A 381 -20.16 -17.95 -5.53
N SER A 382 -19.19 -17.74 -6.44
CA SER A 382 -19.35 -17.64 -7.90
C SER A 382 -18.81 -18.84 -8.68
N TYR A 383 -18.61 -19.98 -8.02
CA TYR A 383 -17.96 -21.16 -8.61
C TYR A 383 -18.70 -21.72 -9.83
N GLU A 384 -19.97 -21.38 -10.02
CA GLU A 384 -20.81 -21.94 -11.09
C GLU A 384 -20.56 -21.29 -12.47
N ASN A 385 -19.96 -20.09 -12.56
CA ASN A 385 -19.77 -19.37 -13.83
C ASN A 385 -18.36 -18.75 -13.97
N GLY A 386 -17.39 -19.50 -14.49
CA GLY A 386 -16.16 -18.92 -15.06
C GLY A 386 -15.04 -18.50 -14.09
N CYS A 387 -15.04 -18.99 -12.83
CA CYS A 387 -13.97 -18.72 -11.87
C CYS A 387 -12.94 -19.86 -11.79
N SER A 388 -11.65 -19.55 -11.99
CA SER A 388 -10.54 -20.48 -11.79
C SER A 388 -9.86 -20.22 -10.44
N CYS A 389 -10.37 -20.85 -9.38
CA CYS A 389 -9.83 -20.66 -8.03
C CYS A 389 -8.55 -21.47 -7.80
N LYS A 390 -7.40 -20.79 -7.69
CA LYS A 390 -6.06 -21.21 -7.18
C LYS A 390 -5.02 -20.16 -7.61
N GLU A 391 -3.75 -20.29 -7.21
CA GLU A 391 -2.64 -19.47 -7.73
C GLU A 391 -2.79 -19.30 -9.25
N ALA A 392 -2.95 -18.05 -9.68
CA ALA A 392 -3.34 -17.73 -11.04
C ALA A 392 -2.18 -17.08 -11.78
N ASP A 393 -1.75 -17.74 -12.84
CA ASP A 393 -0.89 -17.15 -13.86
C ASP A 393 -1.77 -16.70 -15.03
N VAL A 394 -1.96 -15.38 -15.19
CA VAL A 394 -2.59 -14.81 -16.37
C VAL A 394 -1.49 -14.47 -17.36
N ILE A 395 -1.46 -15.19 -18.48
CA ILE A 395 -0.36 -15.11 -19.46
C ILE A 395 -0.92 -14.66 -20.80
N SER A 396 -0.41 -13.54 -21.30
CA SER A 396 -0.79 -13.03 -22.62
C SER A 396 -0.34 -14.02 -23.71
N PRO A 397 -1.16 -14.30 -24.73
CA PRO A 397 -0.75 -15.17 -25.85
C PRO A 397 0.55 -14.71 -26.54
N ALA A 398 0.80 -13.39 -26.59
CA ALA A 398 2.04 -12.83 -27.13
C ALA A 398 3.29 -13.15 -26.29
N TYR A 399 3.13 -13.66 -25.07
CA TYR A 399 4.25 -14.09 -24.23
C TYR A 399 5.02 -15.26 -24.86
N TYR A 400 4.33 -16.18 -25.55
CA TYR A 400 4.90 -17.40 -26.11
C TYR A 400 5.24 -17.31 -27.62
N LYS A 401 4.76 -16.27 -28.32
CA LYS A 401 4.89 -16.17 -29.80
C LYS A 401 6.33 -15.96 -30.33
N ASP A 402 7.32 -15.74 -29.45
CA ASP A 402 8.73 -15.57 -29.83
C ASP A 402 9.68 -16.51 -29.04
N ILE A 403 9.23 -17.72 -28.67
CA ILE A 403 10.10 -18.78 -28.11
C ILE A 403 10.71 -19.62 -29.23
#